data_AF-A0AAV6ABT0-F1
#
_entry.id   AF-A0AAV6ABT0-F1
#
_cell.length_a   1.000
_cell.length_b   1.000
_cell.length_c   1.000
_cell.angle_alpha   90.00
_cell.angle_beta   90.00
_cell.angle_gamma   90.00
#
_symmetry.space_group_name_H-M   'P 1'
#
loop_
_entity.id
_entity.type
_entity.pdbx_description
1 polymer ?
#
loop_
_entity_poly.entity_id
_entity_poly.type
_entity_poly.pdbx_seq_one_letter_code
_entity_poly.pdbx_strand_id
1 'polypeptide(L)'
;MADLVNEFSWSRTRDNCFKECRRRYFYQYYGSWGGWDVAADPLVRQLYVLKKLGTRQMWAGRLVHETIERALLALREGHALSE
;
A
#
# COMPACT_ATOMS: atom_id res chain seq x y z
N MET A 1 -5.65 -16.67 17.44
CA MET A 1 -5.40 -15.94 16.18
C MET A 1 -3.93 -16.09 15.86
N ALA A 2 -3.54 -16.26 14.59
CA ALA A 2 -2.13 -16.33 14.25
C ALA A 2 -1.48 -14.95 14.43
N ASP A 3 -0.26 -14.93 14.96
CA ASP A 3 0.50 -13.69 15.10
C ASP A 3 0.88 -13.15 13.72
N LEU A 4 0.79 -11.83 13.54
CA LEU A 4 1.25 -11.19 12.31
C LEU A 4 2.78 -11.19 12.29
N VAL A 5 3.38 -11.84 11.29
CA VAL A 5 4.83 -11.90 11.09
C VAL A 5 5.25 -11.02 9.91
N ASN A 6 6.35 -10.25 10.06
CA ASN A 6 6.94 -9.51 8.96
C ASN A 6 7.89 -10.41 8.16
N GLU A 7 7.32 -11.19 7.24
CA GLU A 7 8.11 -12.02 6.34
C GLU A 7 8.65 -11.22 5.17
N PHE A 8 9.84 -11.60 4.70
CA PHE A 8 10.39 -11.04 3.47
C PHE A 8 9.43 -11.29 2.31
N SER A 9 9.10 -10.23 1.57
CA SER A 9 8.39 -10.37 0.31
C SER A 9 8.95 -9.42 -0.75
N TRP A 10 8.92 -9.88 -1.99
CA TRP A 10 9.53 -9.21 -3.13
C TRP A 10 8.48 -8.65 -4.09
N SER A 11 8.77 -7.49 -4.66
CA SER A 11 8.07 -6.95 -5.82
C SER A 11 9.02 -6.03 -6.57
N ARG A 12 8.73 -5.72 -7.84
CA ARG A 12 9.54 -4.79 -8.63
C ARG A 12 9.64 -3.41 -7.97
N THR A 13 8.57 -2.90 -7.37
CA THR A 13 8.59 -1.63 -6.63
C THR A 13 9.45 -1.71 -5.36
N ARG A 14 9.41 -2.84 -4.64
CA ARG A 14 10.28 -3.08 -3.47
C ARG A 14 11.76 -3.14 -3.86
N ASP A 15 12.08 -3.87 -4.92
CA ASP A 15 13.43 -3.97 -5.47
C ASP A 15 13.99 -2.62 -5.90
N ASN A 16 13.21 -1.84 -6.65
CA ASN A 16 13.58 -0.48 -7.05
C ASN A 16 13.84 0.41 -5.81
N CYS A 17 12.95 0.38 -4.82
CA CYS A 17 13.14 1.15 -3.58
C CYS A 17 14.40 0.73 -2.82
N PHE A 18 14.73 -0.56 -2.77
CA PHE A 18 15.93 -1.07 -2.12
C PHE A 18 17.20 -0.59 -2.84
N LYS A 19 17.22 -0.66 -4.17
CA LYS A 19 18.32 -0.20 -5.02
C LYS A 19 18.53 1.31 -4.94
N GLU A 20 17.45 2.08 -4.86
CA GLU A 20 17.49 3.54 -4.72
C GLU A 20 17.98 3.97 -3.34
N CYS A 21 17.39 3.45 -2.26
CA CYS A 21 17.78 3.78 -0.90
C CYS A 21 17.37 2.68 0.10
N ARG A 22 18.36 1.97 0.64
CA ARG A 22 18.17 0.91 1.63
C ARG A 22 17.50 1.40 2.92
N ARG A 23 17.79 2.63 3.37
CA ARG A 23 17.16 3.22 4.55
C ARG A 23 15.67 3.49 4.33
N ARG A 24 15.30 4.02 3.15
CA ARG A 24 13.89 4.22 2.75
C ARG A 24 13.17 2.88 2.70
N TYR A 25 13.78 1.86 2.10
CA TYR A 25 13.24 0.51 2.06
C TYR A 25 12.98 -0.04 3.48
N PHE A 26 13.95 0.10 4.38
CA PHE A 26 13.80 -0.33 5.76
C PHE A 26 12.60 0.34 6.44
N TYR A 27 12.49 1.67 6.42
CA TYR A 27 11.36 2.37 7.05
C TYR A 27 10.00 2.00 6.43
N GLN A 28 9.96 1.85 5.11
CA GLN A 28 8.73 1.52 4.39
C GLN A 28 8.24 0.09 4.67
N TYR A 29 9.13 -0.90 4.81
CA TYR A 29 8.72 -2.31 4.86
C TYR A 29 8.93 -2.97 6.22
N TYR A 30 9.91 -2.53 7.01
CA TYR A 30 10.30 -3.17 8.27
C TYR A 30 10.16 -2.25 9.48
N GLY A 31 10.69 -1.03 9.43
CA GLY A 31 10.70 -0.11 10.58
C GLY A 31 9.32 0.40 11.00
N SER A 32 8.32 0.34 10.11
CA SER A 32 6.93 0.69 10.42
C SER A 32 6.08 -0.50 10.91
N TRP A 33 6.65 -1.69 11.01
CA TRP A 33 5.94 -2.90 11.44
C TRP A 33 5.52 -2.80 12.91
N GLY A 34 4.30 -3.21 13.23
CA GLY A 34 3.72 -3.07 14.57
C GLY A 34 3.19 -1.66 14.89
N GLY A 35 3.45 -0.65 14.06
CA GLY A 35 3.03 0.73 14.33
C GLY A 35 1.52 1.01 14.25
N TRP A 36 0.71 0.00 13.90
CA TRP A 36 -0.75 0.07 14.02
C TRP A 36 -1.23 -0.11 15.46
N ASP A 37 -0.41 -0.74 16.32
CA ASP A 37 -0.75 -0.96 17.72
C ASP A 37 -0.87 0.38 18.46
N VAL A 38 -1.80 0.43 19.43
CA VAL A 38 -2.03 1.60 20.28
C VAL A 38 -0.84 1.81 21.23
N ALA A 39 -0.23 0.72 21.69
CA ALA A 39 0.94 0.71 22.57
C ALA A 39 2.27 0.65 21.80
N ALA A 40 2.25 0.86 20.47
CA ALA A 40 3.48 0.89 19.67
C ALA A 40 4.43 1.99 20.15
N ASP A 41 5.74 1.71 20.04
CA ASP A 41 6.78 2.72 20.25
C ASP A 41 6.49 3.99 19.42
N PRO A 42 6.65 5.20 19.99
CA PRO A 42 6.29 6.45 19.31
C PRO A 42 6.94 6.61 17.93
N LEU A 43 8.20 6.19 17.76
CA LEU A 43 8.89 6.26 16.48
C LEU A 43 8.29 5.27 15.47
N VAL A 44 8.02 4.03 15.89
CA VAL A 44 7.40 3.01 15.03
C VAL A 44 6.00 3.45 14.59
N ARG A 45 5.23 4.07 15.49
CA ARG A 45 3.92 4.64 15.18
C ARG A 45 4.02 5.81 14.20
N GLN A 46 5.00 6.71 14.38
CA GLN A 46 5.25 7.79 13.45
C GLN A 46 5.60 7.26 12.05
N LEU A 47 6.47 6.26 11.96
CA LEU A 47 6.82 5.61 10.69
C LEU A 47 5.60 4.98 10.02
N TYR A 48 4.72 4.33 10.79
CA TYR A 48 3.48 3.76 10.28
C TYR A 48 2.53 4.82 9.72
N VAL A 49 2.30 5.90 10.46
CA VAL A 49 1.44 7.01 10.01
C VAL A 49 1.97 7.61 8.72
N LEU A 50 3.25 7.97 8.68
CA LEU A 50 3.89 8.57 7.50
C LEU A 50 3.81 7.66 6.27
N LYS A 51 4.03 6.35 6.46
CA LYS A 51 3.89 5.34 5.40
C LYS A 51 2.46 5.25 4.85
N LYS A 52 1.45 5.52 5.67
CA LYS A 52 0.03 5.42 5.29
C LYS A 52 -0.54 6.69 4.68
N LEU A 53 0.19 7.81 4.72
CA LEU A 53 -0.22 9.03 4.04
C LEU A 53 -0.20 8.82 2.52
N GLY A 54 -1.29 9.21 1.88
CA GLY A 54 -1.43 9.21 0.41
C GLY A 54 -1.46 10.63 -0.13
N THR A 55 -0.88 10.83 -1.31
CA THR A 55 -1.00 12.11 -2.02
C THR A 55 -2.33 12.17 -2.78
N ARG A 56 -2.73 13.39 -3.19
CA ARG A 56 -3.92 13.60 -4.04
C ARG A 56 -3.82 12.84 -5.37
N GLN A 57 -2.61 12.72 -5.91
CA GLN A 57 -2.32 12.00 -7.15
C GLN A 57 -2.50 10.50 -6.98
N MET A 58 -2.05 9.93 -5.85
CA MET A 58 -2.29 8.52 -5.53
C MET A 58 -3.79 8.21 -5.41
N TRP A 59 -4.55 9.13 -4.81
CA TRP A 59 -6.00 9.01 -4.72
C TRP A 59 -6.67 9.04 -6.11
N ALA A 60 -6.32 10.01 -6.95
CA ALA A 60 -6.85 10.11 -8.30
C ALA A 60 -6.53 8.87 -9.15
N GLY A 61 -5.29 8.38 -9.08
CA GLY A 61 -4.89 7.14 -9.77
C GLY A 61 -5.71 5.94 -9.31
N ARG A 62 -5.93 5.79 -8.00
CA ARG A 62 -6.78 4.73 -7.45
C ARG A 62 -8.20 4.79 -8.01
N LEU A 63 -8.81 5.98 -8.04
CA LEU A 63 -10.17 6.16 -8.56
C LEU A 63 -10.27 5.70 -10.03
N VAL A 64 -9.28 6.06 -10.86
CA VAL A 64 -9.21 5.60 -12.26
C VAL A 64 -9.12 4.07 -12.34
N HIS A 65 -8.21 3.45 -11.57
CA HIS A 65 -8.07 1.99 -11.54
C HIS A 65 -9.37 1.28 -11.12
N GLU A 66 -10.01 1.74 -10.04
CA GLU A 66 -11.28 1.18 -9.55
C GLU A 66 -12.42 1.34 -10.57
N THR A 67 -12.45 2.46 -11.28
CA THR A 67 -13.49 2.73 -12.30
C THR A 67 -13.33 1.82 -13.50
N ILE A 68 -12.09 1.65 -13.99
CA ILE A 68 -11.77 0.73 -15.08
C ILE A 68 -12.11 -0.72 -14.68
N GLU A 69 -11.73 -1.13 -13.48
CA GLU A 69 -12.06 -2.47 -12.96
C GLU A 69 -13.58 -2.71 -12.97
N ARG A 70 -14.37 -1.78 -12.42
CA ARG A 70 -15.83 -1.89 -12.42
C ARG A 70 -16.42 -1.96 -13.82
N ALA A 71 -15.94 -1.11 -14.73
CA ALA A 71 -16.39 -1.12 -16.12
C ALA A 71 -16.10 -2.45 -16.81
N LEU A 72 -14.90 -3.01 -16.64
CA LEU A 72 -14.52 -4.29 -17.22
C LEU A 72 -15.32 -5.46 -16.63
N LEU A 73 -15.58 -5.46 -15.32
CA LEU A 73 -16.40 -6.48 -14.67
C LEU A 73 -17.86 -6.42 -15.14
N ALA A 74 -18.42 -5.21 -15.25
CA ALA A 74 -19.78 -5.00 -15.76
C ALA A 74 -19.93 -5.50 -17.21
N LEU A 75 -18.97 -5.17 -18.08
CA LEU A 75 -18.95 -5.66 -19.46
C LEU A 75 -18.85 -7.19 -19.53
N ARG A 76 -18.01 -7.81 -18.68
CA ARG A 76 -17.89 -9.27 -18.57
C ARG A 76 -19.21 -9.93 -18.17
N GLU A 77 -20.01 -9.25 -17.35
CA GLU A 77 -21.31 -9.72 -16.87
C GLU A 77 -22.47 -9.40 -17.84
N GLY A 78 -22.17 -8.77 -18.98
CA GLY A 78 -23.15 -8.44 -20.03
C GLY A 78 -23.94 -7.16 -19.76
N HIS A 79 -23.53 -6.35 -18.78
CA HIS A 79 -24.10 -5.03 -18.55
C HIS A 79 -23.55 -4.03 -19.58
N ALA A 80 -24.43 -3.19 -20.12
CA ALA A 80 -24.00 -2.03 -20.91
C ALA A 80 -23.33 -1.00 -19.99
N LEU A 81 -22.28 -0.35 -20.49
CA LEU A 81 -21.75 0.83 -19.82
C LEU A 81 -22.79 1.94 -19.97
N SER A 82 -23.20 2.53 -18.85
CA SER A 82 -24.03 3.74 -18.88
C SER A 82 -23.27 4.85 -19.59
N GLU A 83 -23.92 5.54 -20.53
CA GLU A 83 -23.40 6.75 -21.21
C GLU A 83 -23.11 7.89 -20.23
#